data_AF-W9SNI8-F1
#
_entry.id   AF-W9SNI8-F1
#
_cell.length_a   1.000
_cell.length_b   1.000
_cell.length_c   1.000
_cell.angle_alpha   90.00
_cell.angle_beta   90.00
_cell.angle_gamma   90.00
#
_symmetry.space_group_name_H-M   'P 1'
#
loop_
_entity.id
_entity.type
_entity.pdbx_description
1 polymer ?
#
loop_
_entity_poly.entity_id
_entity_poly.type
_entity_poly.pdbx_seq_one_letter_code
_entity_poly.pdbx_strand_id
1 'polypeptide(L)'
;MQCMRFPLLQIPPLKQASASKFPSTKSFPYALQCPKYKYSSISLSLTKTFSGYRNSSLSCSCSSSEDDFEDELGRLLALLPEEIRQRIWEHPELHQLIEVVMDFGRKPLARFPSGDSVLSDSPITLQDLQYATSQVGDFAIDDRAGISRTLHRISAIRNRKGAIIGLTCRVGRAITGSANLLRYLVQDGASLLLIGPPGVGKTTIIREIARMLANDYNKRVMIVDTSNEIGGDGDIPHAGIGNARRMQVPDSNRQHEV
;
A
#
# COMPACT_ATOMS: atom_id res chain seq x y z
N MET A 1 -4.85 -38.97 12.20
CA MET A 1 -4.03 -40.06 12.76
C MET A 1 -2.70 -40.05 12.00
N GLN A 2 -1.58 -40.17 12.71
CA GLN A 2 -0.17 -40.20 12.27
C GLN A 2 0.55 -38.89 11.91
N CYS A 3 1.59 -38.63 12.71
CA CYS A 3 2.61 -37.59 12.61
C CYS A 3 3.74 -37.98 11.64
N MET A 4 4.48 -36.98 11.15
CA MET A 4 5.91 -37.14 10.80
C MET A 4 6.78 -36.16 11.60
N ARG A 5 7.99 -36.65 11.91
CA ARG A 5 8.94 -36.23 12.95
C ARG A 5 10.23 -35.76 12.27
N PHE A 6 10.83 -34.67 12.73
CA PHE A 6 12.17 -34.20 12.33
C PHE A 6 13.20 -34.38 13.47
N PRO A 7 14.52 -34.49 13.18
CA PRO A 7 15.52 -34.84 14.18
C PRO A 7 15.92 -33.68 15.10
N LEU A 8 16.32 -34.07 16.31
CA LEU A 8 16.56 -33.27 17.50
C LEU A 8 17.84 -32.43 17.44
N LEU A 9 17.72 -31.13 17.70
CA LEU A 9 18.73 -30.33 18.40
C LEU A 9 18.28 -30.20 19.86
N GLN A 10 19.09 -30.70 20.79
CA GLN A 10 18.79 -30.75 22.23
C GLN A 10 18.78 -29.34 22.84
N ILE A 11 17.61 -28.95 23.36
CA ILE A 11 17.45 -27.82 24.29
C ILE A 11 17.27 -28.41 25.70
N PRO A 12 17.99 -27.95 26.73
CA PRO A 12 17.81 -28.46 28.09
C PRO A 12 16.40 -28.14 28.64
N PRO A 13 15.79 -29.04 29.44
CA PRO A 13 14.41 -28.88 29.85
C PRO A 13 14.24 -27.78 30.92
N LEU A 14 13.25 -26.91 30.69
CA LEU A 14 12.70 -26.00 31.69
C LEU A 14 12.06 -26.80 32.82
N LYS A 15 12.51 -26.56 34.06
CA LYS A 15 11.86 -27.08 35.27
C LYS A 15 10.42 -26.57 35.34
N GLN A 16 9.45 -27.48 35.43
CA GLN A 16 8.05 -27.17 35.71
C GLN A 16 7.94 -26.55 37.10
N ALA A 17 7.51 -25.30 37.18
CA ALA A 17 7.05 -24.69 38.42
C ALA A 17 5.55 -24.97 38.59
N SER A 18 5.22 -25.61 39.70
CA SER A 18 3.88 -25.90 40.18
C SER A 18 3.02 -24.64 40.35
N ALA A 19 1.71 -24.79 40.12
CA ALA A 19 0.69 -23.77 40.31
C ALA A 19 0.77 -23.11 41.70
N SER A 20 1.19 -21.84 41.73
CA SER A 20 1.07 -20.97 42.90
C SER A 20 0.22 -19.75 42.55
N LYS A 21 -0.93 -19.67 43.22
CA LYS A 21 -1.81 -18.52 43.49
C LYS A 21 -1.44 -17.19 42.81
N PHE A 22 -2.37 -16.68 42.00
CA PHE A 22 -2.41 -15.27 41.58
C PHE A 22 -2.32 -14.34 42.79
N PRO A 23 -1.34 -13.41 42.86
CA PRO A 23 -1.41 -12.30 43.78
C PRO A 23 -2.42 -11.28 43.24
N SER A 24 -3.40 -10.96 44.08
CA SER A 24 -4.31 -9.84 43.93
C SER A 24 -3.57 -8.50 43.82
N THR A 25 -4.07 -7.65 42.92
CA THR A 25 -4.02 -6.18 42.95
C THR A 25 -2.71 -5.51 43.38
N LYS A 26 -1.95 -5.03 42.39
CA LYS A 26 -1.18 -3.79 42.53
C LYS A 26 -1.45 -2.89 41.32
N SER A 27 -1.93 -1.70 41.62
CA SER A 27 -2.24 -0.59 40.71
C SER A 27 -1.05 -0.24 39.80
N PHE A 28 -1.26 -0.28 38.48
CA PHE A 28 -0.39 0.37 37.51
C PHE A 28 -0.70 1.87 37.47
N PRO A 29 0.25 2.78 37.73
CA PRO A 29 0.00 4.21 37.61
C PRO A 29 0.56 4.72 36.28
N TYR A 30 -0.02 4.35 35.14
CA TYR A 30 0.14 5.13 33.89
C TYR A 30 -1.06 4.89 32.98
N ALA A 31 -2.14 5.64 33.23
CA ALA A 31 -3.18 5.86 32.24
C ALA A 31 -2.66 6.90 31.23
N LEU A 32 -2.28 6.46 30.03
CA LEU A 32 -2.07 7.38 28.92
C LEU A 32 -3.42 7.70 28.29
N GLN A 33 -4.02 8.76 28.83
CA GLN A 33 -5.17 9.44 28.25
C GLN A 33 -4.71 10.14 26.98
N CYS A 34 -5.20 9.68 25.82
CA CYS A 34 -4.86 10.24 24.52
C CYS A 34 -5.48 11.64 24.36
N PRO A 35 -4.69 12.72 24.19
CA PRO A 35 -5.24 14.02 23.84
C PRO A 35 -5.43 14.11 22.32
N LYS A 36 -6.58 14.64 21.90
CA LYS A 36 -6.85 15.03 20.51
C LYS A 36 -5.92 16.19 20.14
N TYR A 37 -5.01 16.01 19.19
CA TYR A 37 -4.19 17.11 18.67
C TYR A 37 -4.48 17.39 17.20
N LYS A 38 -4.91 18.65 16.96
CA LYS A 38 -4.95 19.33 15.67
C LYS A 38 -3.52 19.69 15.26
N TYR A 39 -3.19 19.50 13.99
CA TYR A 39 -1.94 19.99 13.40
C TYR A 39 -1.97 21.52 13.31
N SER A 40 -1.05 22.18 14.00
CA SER A 40 -0.60 23.53 13.68
C SER A 40 0.91 23.59 13.87
N SER A 41 1.58 24.08 12.82
CA SER A 41 3.00 24.38 12.69
C SER A 41 3.64 24.98 13.94
N ILE A 42 4.71 24.36 14.46
CA ILE A 42 5.62 24.98 15.42
C ILE A 42 7.06 24.61 15.07
N SER A 43 7.86 25.65 14.83
CA SER A 43 9.33 25.62 14.79
C SER A 43 9.88 25.40 16.21
N LEU A 44 10.84 24.49 16.35
CA LEU A 44 11.54 24.28 17.61
C LEU A 44 13.05 24.35 17.38
N SER A 45 13.64 25.44 17.86
CA SER A 45 15.07 25.55 18.10
C SER A 45 15.43 24.73 19.35
N LEU A 46 16.31 23.74 19.18
CA LEU A 46 16.99 23.10 20.29
C LEU A 46 18.47 23.40 20.23
N THR A 47 18.92 24.24 21.15
CA THR A 47 20.31 24.34 21.55
C THR A 47 20.62 23.19 22.51
N LYS A 48 21.47 22.25 22.09
CA LYS A 48 22.43 21.60 23.00
C LYS A 48 23.52 20.89 22.23
N THR A 49 24.72 21.23 22.65
CA THR A 49 26.05 20.86 22.17
C THR A 49 26.26 19.35 22.22
N PHE A 50 26.51 18.73 21.07
CA PHE A 50 27.17 17.42 20.99
C PHE A 50 28.29 17.53 19.93
N SER A 51 29.52 17.40 20.43
CA SER A 51 30.76 17.52 19.66
C SER A 51 30.98 16.28 18.80
N GLY A 52 31.31 16.48 17.53
CA GLY A 52 32.07 15.51 16.74
C GLY A 52 31.28 14.58 15.82
N TYR A 53 30.56 15.11 14.84
CA TYR A 53 30.37 14.42 13.55
C TYR A 53 30.53 15.44 12.41
N ARG A 54 31.42 15.13 11.47
CA ARG A 54 31.71 15.97 10.30
C ARG A 54 30.50 16.00 9.38
N ASN A 55 30.03 17.20 9.04
CA ASN A 55 29.02 17.44 8.02
C ASN A 55 29.54 16.98 6.65
N SER A 56 29.08 15.82 6.18
CA SER A 56 28.90 15.59 4.75
C SER A 56 27.49 16.05 4.41
N SER A 57 27.40 17.21 3.76
CA SER A 57 26.20 17.68 3.10
C SER A 57 25.78 16.65 2.04
N LEU A 58 24.90 15.72 2.41
CA LEU A 58 24.12 14.97 1.43
C LEU A 58 23.05 15.92 0.90
N SER A 59 23.35 16.56 -0.23
CA SER A 59 22.32 17.00 -1.17
C SER A 59 21.66 15.73 -1.71
N CYS A 60 20.59 15.30 -1.06
CA CYS A 60 19.74 14.24 -1.57
C CYS A 60 18.85 14.84 -2.65
N SER A 61 19.12 14.52 -3.91
CA SER A 61 18.24 14.81 -5.04
C SER A 61 16.96 13.98 -4.87
N CYS A 62 15.90 14.60 -4.36
CA CYS A 62 14.57 14.01 -4.18
C CYS A 62 13.78 13.81 -5.49
N SER A 63 14.44 13.72 -6.65
CA SER A 63 13.78 13.74 -7.96
C SER A 63 13.24 12.38 -8.42
N SER A 64 13.70 11.26 -7.86
CA SER A 64 13.34 9.93 -8.39
C SER A 64 11.89 9.51 -8.13
N SER A 65 11.27 9.93 -7.03
CA SER A 65 9.94 9.42 -6.65
C SER A 65 8.76 10.13 -7.32
N GLU A 66 8.93 11.39 -7.75
CA GLU A 66 7.86 12.14 -8.42
C GLU A 66 7.76 11.77 -9.89
N ASP A 67 8.90 11.63 -10.56
CA ASP A 67 8.98 11.15 -11.96
C ASP A 67 8.37 9.74 -12.10
N ASP A 68 8.69 8.82 -11.18
CA ASP A 68 8.12 7.47 -11.15
C ASP A 68 6.58 7.50 -11.01
N PHE A 69 6.04 8.43 -10.19
CA PHE A 69 4.60 8.54 -9.98
C PHE A 69 3.88 9.13 -11.21
N GLU A 70 4.46 10.12 -11.88
CA GLU A 70 3.88 10.65 -13.13
C GLU A 70 3.81 9.58 -14.22
N ASP A 71 4.85 8.76 -14.35
CA ASP A 71 4.87 7.63 -15.27
C ASP A 71 3.80 6.58 -14.92
N GLU A 72 3.65 6.25 -13.65
CA GLU A 72 2.59 5.35 -13.17
C GLU A 72 1.20 5.91 -13.44
N LEU A 73 0.97 7.18 -13.09
CA LEU A 73 -0.30 7.86 -13.32
C LEU A 73 -0.61 7.93 -14.82
N GLY A 74 0.39 8.18 -15.66
CA GLY A 74 0.27 8.14 -17.11
C GLY A 74 -0.26 6.80 -17.62
N ARG A 75 0.17 5.67 -17.04
CA ARG A 75 -0.35 4.33 -17.39
C ARG A 75 -1.82 4.17 -17.03
N LEU A 76 -2.26 4.71 -15.89
CA LEU A 76 -3.69 4.70 -15.52
C LEU A 76 -4.52 5.54 -16.47
N LEU A 77 -4.05 6.75 -16.78
CA LEU A 77 -4.77 7.69 -17.63
C LEU A 77 -4.80 7.23 -19.10
N ALA A 78 -3.83 6.44 -19.55
CA ALA A 78 -3.84 5.81 -20.87
C ALA A 78 -5.04 4.85 -21.08
N LEU A 79 -5.60 4.31 -20.00
CA LEU A 79 -6.79 3.47 -20.05
C LEU A 79 -8.06 4.28 -20.35
N LEU A 80 -8.06 5.58 -20.06
CA LEU A 80 -9.25 6.42 -20.15
C LEU A 80 -9.42 6.98 -21.56
N PRO A 81 -10.66 7.25 -22.00
CA PRO A 81 -10.93 8.02 -23.21
C PRO A 81 -10.18 9.35 -23.23
N GLU A 82 -9.80 9.81 -24.42
CA GLU A 82 -8.91 10.96 -24.59
C GLU A 82 -9.43 12.25 -23.92
N GLU A 83 -10.73 12.55 -24.08
CA GLU A 83 -11.37 13.73 -23.48
C GLU A 83 -11.25 13.73 -21.95
N ILE A 84 -11.52 12.58 -21.33
CA ILE A 84 -11.44 12.40 -19.87
C ILE A 84 -9.99 12.53 -19.40
N ARG A 85 -9.06 11.91 -20.12
CA ARG A 85 -7.63 11.97 -19.84
C ARG A 85 -7.09 13.40 -19.88
N GLN A 86 -7.44 14.18 -20.91
CA GLN A 86 -6.99 15.57 -21.05
C GLN A 86 -7.52 16.43 -19.89
N ARG A 87 -8.80 16.28 -19.55
CA ARG A 87 -9.42 17.02 -18.44
C ARG A 87 -8.74 16.78 -17.10
N ILE A 88 -8.31 15.54 -16.86
CA ILE A 88 -7.57 15.18 -15.63
C ILE A 88 -6.19 15.83 -15.64
N TRP A 89 -5.46 15.77 -16.77
CA TRP A 89 -4.12 16.37 -16.90
C TRP A 89 -4.10 17.89 -16.67
N GLU A 90 -5.17 18.58 -17.06
CA GLU A 90 -5.32 20.03 -16.85
C GLU A 90 -5.71 20.40 -15.40
N HIS A 91 -6.07 19.42 -14.57
CA HIS A 91 -6.57 19.69 -13.22
C HIS A 91 -5.43 20.14 -12.28
N PRO A 92 -5.60 21.23 -11.50
CA PRO A 92 -4.54 21.76 -10.63
C PRO A 92 -4.11 20.78 -9.53
N GLU A 93 -5.00 19.84 -9.16
CA GLU A 93 -4.75 18.82 -8.14
C GLU A 93 -4.46 17.43 -8.72
N LEU A 94 -3.97 17.34 -9.96
CA LEU A 94 -3.66 16.09 -10.64
C LEU A 94 -2.94 15.06 -9.75
N HIS A 95 -1.85 15.47 -9.09
CA HIS A 95 -1.06 14.58 -8.23
C HIS A 95 -1.83 14.05 -7.01
N GLN A 96 -2.95 14.69 -6.66
CA GLN A 96 -3.83 14.31 -5.56
C GLN A 96 -5.07 13.53 -6.01
N LEU A 97 -5.20 13.19 -7.29
CA LEU A 97 -6.29 12.36 -7.82
C LEU A 97 -6.47 11.08 -6.98
N ILE A 98 -7.69 10.82 -6.52
CA ILE A 98 -8.01 9.67 -5.67
C ILE A 98 -8.54 8.53 -6.54
N GLU A 99 -9.58 8.81 -7.31
CA GLU A 99 -10.16 7.85 -8.24
C GLU A 99 -10.92 8.54 -9.37
N VAL A 100 -11.08 7.82 -10.48
CA VAL A 100 -11.92 8.19 -11.62
C VAL A 100 -13.08 7.22 -11.70
N VAL A 101 -14.29 7.74 -11.81
CA VAL A 101 -15.54 6.98 -11.86
C VAL A 101 -16.19 7.18 -13.22
N MET A 102 -16.47 6.07 -13.90
CA MET A 102 -17.11 6.02 -15.21
C MET A 102 -18.30 5.07 -15.16
N ASP A 103 -19.51 5.59 -15.07
CA ASP A 103 -20.74 4.80 -15.03
C ASP A 103 -21.56 5.03 -16.30
N PHE A 104 -22.00 3.96 -16.97
CA PHE A 104 -22.80 4.05 -18.18
C PHE A 104 -24.02 4.96 -18.00
N GLY A 105 -24.18 5.92 -18.92
CA GLY A 105 -25.27 6.90 -18.90
C GLY A 105 -25.10 8.04 -17.89
N ARG A 106 -23.96 8.13 -17.19
CA ARG A 106 -23.64 9.21 -16.24
C ARG A 106 -22.42 10.00 -16.70
N LYS A 107 -22.30 11.24 -16.25
CA LYS A 107 -21.10 12.05 -16.49
C LYS A 107 -19.91 11.43 -15.73
N PRO A 108 -18.72 11.34 -16.34
CA PRO A 108 -17.53 10.86 -15.66
C PRO A 108 -17.09 11.83 -14.56
N LEU A 109 -16.59 11.29 -13.45
CA LEU A 109 -16.14 12.05 -12.29
C LEU A 109 -14.71 11.69 -11.92
N ALA A 110 -13.91 12.68 -11.56
CA ALA A 110 -12.67 12.51 -10.80
C ALA A 110 -12.90 12.94 -9.35
N ARG A 111 -12.34 12.20 -8.41
CA ARG A 111 -12.36 12.55 -6.98
C ARG A 111 -11.02 13.11 -6.55
N PHE A 112 -11.06 14.25 -5.90
CA PHE A 112 -9.92 14.92 -5.28
C PHE A 112 -10.20 15.18 -3.80
N PRO A 113 -9.18 15.52 -2.98
CA PRO A 113 -9.39 15.92 -1.59
C PRO A 113 -10.30 17.15 -1.44
N SER A 114 -10.30 18.03 -2.45
CA SER A 114 -11.15 19.22 -2.53
C SER A 114 -12.62 18.91 -2.88
N GLY A 115 -12.88 17.77 -3.53
CA GLY A 115 -14.21 17.34 -3.94
C GLY A 115 -14.23 16.58 -5.26
N ASP A 116 -15.44 16.28 -5.73
CA ASP A 116 -15.69 15.60 -7.00
C ASP A 116 -15.72 16.62 -8.14
N SER A 117 -15.02 16.32 -9.23
CA SER A 117 -14.91 17.15 -10.43
C SER A 117 -15.47 16.39 -11.65
N VAL A 118 -16.36 17.05 -12.39
CA VAL A 118 -16.96 16.49 -13.60
C VAL A 118 -15.98 16.58 -14.76
N LEU A 119 -15.69 15.44 -15.40
CA LEU A 119 -14.64 15.35 -16.40
C LEU A 119 -15.12 15.62 -17.83
N SER A 120 -16.41 15.38 -18.10
CA SER A 120 -17.08 15.69 -19.37
C SER A 120 -18.55 15.95 -19.12
N ASP A 121 -19.15 16.79 -19.96
CA ASP A 121 -20.60 17.00 -19.98
C ASP A 121 -21.35 15.85 -20.67
N SER A 122 -20.65 15.08 -21.50
CA SER A 122 -21.20 13.92 -22.19
C SER A 122 -21.30 12.72 -21.22
N PRO A 123 -22.41 11.98 -21.24
CA PRO A 123 -22.52 10.75 -20.46
C PRO A 123 -21.62 9.65 -21.03
N ILE A 124 -21.08 8.81 -20.14
CA ILE A 124 -20.27 7.64 -20.51
C ILE A 124 -21.08 6.68 -21.36
N THR A 125 -20.51 6.29 -22.50
CA THR A 125 -21.08 5.34 -23.44
C THR A 125 -20.53 3.93 -23.20
N LEU A 126 -21.14 2.91 -23.83
CA LEU A 126 -20.59 1.56 -23.82
C LEU A 126 -19.24 1.48 -24.55
N GLN A 127 -19.00 2.32 -25.55
CA GLN A 127 -17.75 2.35 -26.30
C GLN A 127 -16.59 2.82 -25.41
N ASP A 128 -16.83 3.82 -24.55
CA ASP A 128 -15.84 4.31 -23.59
C ASP A 128 -15.41 3.21 -22.60
N LEU A 129 -16.39 2.47 -22.08
CA LEU A 129 -16.13 1.35 -21.17
C LEU A 129 -15.40 0.20 -21.86
N GLN A 130 -15.77 -0.11 -23.12
CA GLN A 130 -15.10 -1.12 -23.93
C GLN A 130 -13.65 -0.73 -24.24
N TYR A 131 -13.42 0.53 -24.59
CA TYR A 131 -12.07 1.08 -24.79
C TYR A 131 -11.24 0.87 -23.53
N ALA A 132 -11.72 1.34 -22.38
CA ALA A 132 -10.97 1.21 -21.13
C ALA A 132 -10.73 -0.25 -20.72
N THR A 133 -11.73 -1.11 -20.87
CA THR A 133 -11.61 -2.55 -20.57
C THR A 133 -10.57 -3.23 -21.47
N SER A 134 -10.51 -2.86 -22.75
CA SER A 134 -9.55 -3.44 -23.70
C SER A 134 -8.08 -3.14 -23.35
N GLN A 135 -7.83 -2.02 -22.66
CA GLN A 135 -6.49 -1.61 -22.24
C GLN A 135 -6.06 -2.25 -20.91
N VAL A 136 -7.02 -2.56 -20.03
CA VAL A 136 -6.75 -3.16 -18.70
C VAL A 136 -6.36 -4.64 -18.81
N GLY A 137 -7.01 -5.39 -19.72
CA GLY A 137 -6.88 -6.84 -19.82
C GLY A 137 -7.93 -7.59 -19.00
N ASP A 138 -7.57 -8.76 -18.48
CA ASP A 138 -8.51 -9.64 -17.79
C ASP A 138 -8.78 -9.19 -16.34
N PHE A 139 -10.05 -9.14 -15.98
CA PHE A 139 -10.49 -8.95 -14.60
C PHE A 139 -10.44 -10.28 -13.84
N ALA A 140 -9.97 -10.24 -12.60
CA ALA A 140 -10.01 -11.37 -11.68
C ALA A 140 -11.45 -11.72 -11.26
N ILE A 141 -11.59 -12.80 -10.50
CA ILE A 141 -12.88 -13.35 -10.05
C ILE A 141 -13.69 -12.33 -9.22
N ASP A 142 -13.03 -11.37 -8.57
CA ASP A 142 -13.66 -10.33 -7.75
C ASP A 142 -13.99 -9.03 -8.51
N ASP A 143 -14.01 -9.10 -9.86
CA ASP A 143 -14.23 -7.94 -10.76
C ASP A 143 -13.18 -6.83 -10.59
N ARG A 144 -11.98 -7.18 -10.12
CA ARG A 144 -10.85 -6.26 -10.02
C ARG A 144 -9.74 -6.63 -10.97
N ALA A 145 -9.05 -5.60 -11.41
CA ALA A 145 -7.80 -5.68 -12.12
C ALA A 145 -6.87 -4.60 -11.56
N GLY A 146 -5.57 -4.79 -11.75
CA GLY A 146 -4.60 -3.73 -11.54
C GLY A 146 -3.68 -3.63 -12.74
N ILE A 147 -2.93 -2.54 -12.79
CA ILE A 147 -2.00 -2.29 -13.89
C ILE A 147 -0.64 -2.79 -13.46
N SER A 148 -0.06 -3.68 -14.26
CA SER A 148 1.27 -4.23 -14.03
C SER A 148 2.28 -3.13 -13.71
N ARG A 149 3.15 -3.38 -12.71
CA ARG A 149 4.16 -2.45 -12.19
C ARG A 149 3.62 -1.21 -11.44
N THR A 150 2.31 -1.05 -11.30
CA THR A 150 1.70 0.06 -10.54
C THR A 150 0.94 -0.48 -9.31
N LEU A 151 0.49 0.42 -8.44
CA LEU A 151 -0.47 0.10 -7.38
C LEU A 151 -1.92 0.47 -7.73
N HIS A 152 -2.17 0.92 -8.96
CA HIS A 152 -3.50 1.34 -9.37
C HIS A 152 -4.45 0.16 -9.50
N ARG A 153 -5.72 0.41 -9.18
CA ARG A 153 -6.76 -0.63 -9.14
C ARG A 153 -7.98 -0.22 -9.94
N ILE A 154 -8.42 -1.07 -10.84
CA ILE A 154 -9.61 -0.91 -11.66
C ILE A 154 -10.65 -1.90 -11.15
N SER A 155 -11.81 -1.40 -10.75
CA SER A 155 -12.94 -2.23 -10.33
C SER A 155 -14.06 -2.08 -11.34
N ALA A 156 -14.53 -3.20 -11.89
CA ALA A 156 -15.65 -3.23 -12.80
C ALA A 156 -16.97 -3.41 -12.05
N ILE A 157 -18.01 -2.72 -12.53
CA ILE A 157 -19.39 -2.93 -12.11
C ILE A 157 -20.10 -3.64 -13.26
N ARG A 158 -20.66 -4.82 -12.99
CA ARG A 158 -21.37 -5.62 -14.00
C ARG A 158 -22.87 -5.63 -13.76
N ASN A 159 -23.62 -5.69 -14.86
CA ASN A 159 -25.06 -5.92 -14.80
C ASN A 159 -25.38 -7.41 -14.62
N ARG A 160 -26.67 -7.75 -14.47
CA ARG A 160 -27.15 -9.14 -14.30
C ARG A 160 -26.82 -10.08 -15.47
N LYS A 161 -26.45 -9.53 -16.64
CA LYS A 161 -26.03 -10.29 -17.82
C LYS A 161 -24.49 -10.44 -17.89
N GLY A 162 -23.75 -9.97 -16.88
CA GLY A 162 -22.29 -10.02 -16.82
C GLY A 162 -21.58 -8.92 -17.63
N ALA A 163 -22.31 -8.03 -18.29
CA ALA A 163 -21.70 -6.94 -19.06
C ALA A 163 -21.22 -5.82 -18.13
N ILE A 164 -20.02 -5.29 -18.40
CA ILE A 164 -19.45 -4.14 -17.66
C ILE A 164 -20.29 -2.89 -17.99
N ILE A 165 -20.82 -2.27 -16.95
CA ILE A 165 -21.64 -1.05 -17.01
C ILE A 165 -21.01 0.11 -16.23
N GLY A 166 -19.89 -0.11 -15.56
CA GLY A 166 -19.14 0.95 -14.91
C GLY A 166 -17.72 0.51 -14.54
N LEU A 167 -16.84 1.49 -14.37
CA LEU A 167 -15.45 1.33 -13.97
C LEU A 167 -15.11 2.34 -12.88
N THR A 168 -14.39 1.90 -11.85
CA THR A 168 -13.75 2.76 -10.85
C THR A 168 -12.26 2.53 -10.89
N CYS A 169 -11.51 3.53 -11.33
CA CYS A 169 -10.05 3.52 -11.45
C CYS A 169 -9.44 4.27 -10.27
N ARG A 170 -8.90 3.55 -9.30
CA ARG A 170 -8.28 4.10 -8.09
C ARG A 170 -6.79 4.29 -8.26
N VAL A 171 -6.31 5.47 -7.88
CA VAL A 171 -4.90 5.80 -7.89
C VAL A 171 -4.22 5.20 -6.65
N GLY A 172 -3.56 4.06 -6.83
CA GLY A 172 -2.59 3.56 -5.86
C GLY A 172 -1.34 4.45 -5.78
N ARG A 173 -0.76 4.58 -4.59
CA ARG A 173 0.46 5.34 -4.33
C ARG A 173 1.41 4.55 -3.43
N ALA A 174 2.71 4.63 -3.71
CA ALA A 174 3.74 4.22 -2.77
C ALA A 174 4.24 5.42 -1.98
N ILE A 175 4.10 5.38 -0.66
CA ILE A 175 4.51 6.47 0.24
C ILE A 175 5.77 6.02 0.99
N THR A 176 6.90 6.65 0.67
CA THR A 176 8.17 6.44 1.36
C THR A 176 8.19 7.14 2.71
N GLY A 177 9.02 6.67 3.64
CA GLY A 177 9.17 7.28 4.97
C GLY A 177 8.03 6.98 5.96
N SER A 178 6.99 6.26 5.54
CA SER A 178 5.88 5.81 6.42
C SER A 178 6.34 4.91 7.57
N ALA A 179 7.46 4.20 7.42
CA ALA A 179 8.05 3.34 8.44
C ALA A 179 9.23 3.97 9.20
N ASN A 180 9.46 5.28 9.08
CA ASN A 180 10.64 5.95 9.68
C ASN A 180 10.71 5.83 11.22
N LEU A 181 9.57 5.77 11.90
CA LEU A 181 9.55 5.58 13.35
C LEU A 181 9.91 4.14 13.76
N LEU A 182 9.79 3.18 12.84
CA LEU A 182 10.04 1.77 13.08
C LEU A 182 11.45 1.33 12.65
N ARG A 183 12.28 2.22 12.11
CA ARG A 183 13.60 1.87 11.54
C ARG A 183 14.45 1.06 12.50
N TYR A 184 14.52 1.48 13.77
CA TYR A 184 15.31 0.78 14.79
C TYR A 184 14.82 -0.67 14.99
N LEU A 185 13.50 -0.89 15.10
CA LEU A 185 12.92 -2.22 15.28
C LEU A 185 13.16 -3.12 14.07
N VAL A 186 13.05 -2.54 12.86
CA VAL A 186 13.31 -3.22 11.59
C VAL A 186 14.79 -3.62 11.48
N GLN A 187 15.70 -2.73 11.91
CA GLN A 187 17.14 -2.97 11.92
C GLN A 187 17.52 -4.12 12.86
N ASP A 188 16.99 -4.10 14.09
CA ASP A 188 17.20 -5.15 15.11
C ASP A 188 16.68 -6.53 14.68
N GLY A 189 15.85 -6.60 13.62
CA GLY A 189 15.32 -7.85 13.10
C GLY A 189 14.21 -8.46 13.96
N ALA A 190 13.56 -7.65 14.79
CA ALA A 190 12.42 -8.08 15.58
C ALA A 190 11.24 -8.49 14.67
N SER A 191 10.44 -9.45 15.14
CA SER A 191 9.17 -9.78 14.48
C SER A 191 8.14 -8.70 14.79
N LEU A 192 7.50 -8.15 13.75
CA LEU A 192 6.54 -7.06 13.86
C LEU A 192 5.16 -7.53 13.38
N LEU A 193 4.12 -7.22 14.16
CA LEU A 193 2.73 -7.42 13.79
C LEU A 193 2.01 -6.07 13.78
N LEU A 194 1.45 -5.68 12.64
CA LEU A 194 0.69 -4.45 12.50
C LEU A 194 -0.82 -4.74 12.58
N ILE A 195 -1.48 -4.21 13.61
CA ILE A 195 -2.92 -4.39 13.83
C ILE A 195 -3.61 -3.02 13.80
N GLY A 196 -4.78 -2.96 13.19
CA GLY A 196 -5.61 -1.77 13.19
C GLY A 196 -6.76 -1.87 12.21
N PRO A 197 -7.72 -0.92 12.26
CA PRO A 197 -8.85 -0.87 11.34
C PRO A 197 -8.43 -0.89 9.86
N PRO A 198 -9.32 -1.26 8.93
CA PRO A 198 -9.10 -1.07 7.50
C PRO A 198 -8.75 0.40 7.17
N GLY A 199 -7.86 0.62 6.20
CA GLY A 199 -7.52 1.97 5.72
C GLY A 199 -6.50 2.76 6.54
N VAL A 200 -6.03 2.26 7.69
CA VAL A 200 -5.05 3.00 8.54
C VAL A 200 -3.59 2.98 8.04
N GLY A 201 -3.33 2.46 6.83
CA GLY A 201 -1.98 2.46 6.23
C GLY A 201 -1.08 1.29 6.59
N LYS A 202 -1.62 0.19 7.15
CA LYS A 202 -0.84 -1.02 7.48
C LYS A 202 0.00 -1.52 6.31
N THR A 203 -0.64 -1.71 5.15
CA THR A 203 0.01 -2.19 3.92
C THR A 203 1.09 -1.22 3.43
N THR A 204 0.85 0.09 3.57
CA THR A 204 1.84 1.13 3.23
C THR A 204 3.11 0.98 4.07
N ILE A 205 2.96 0.74 5.38
CA ILE A 205 4.09 0.51 6.29
C ILE A 205 4.82 -0.80 5.92
N ILE A 206 4.09 -1.89 5.68
CA ILE A 206 4.70 -3.19 5.31
C ILE A 206 5.54 -3.05 4.04
N ARG A 207 5.00 -2.36 3.02
CA ARG A 207 5.70 -2.09 1.76
C ARG A 207 7.01 -1.35 1.98
N GLU A 208 6.98 -0.28 2.78
CA GLU A 208 8.18 0.49 3.09
C GLU A 208 9.20 -0.31 3.92
N ILE A 209 8.74 -1.12 4.89
CA ILE A 209 9.63 -2.01 5.65
C ILE A 209 10.32 -3.01 4.73
N ALA A 210 9.59 -3.61 3.77
CA ALA A 210 10.17 -4.54 2.81
C ALA A 210 11.23 -3.87 1.93
N ARG A 211 10.94 -2.67 1.40
CA ARG A 211 11.89 -1.86 0.63
C ARG A 211 13.14 -1.54 1.44
N MET A 212 12.97 -1.08 2.68
CA MET A 212 14.06 -0.79 3.61
C MET A 212 14.94 -2.01 3.86
N LEU A 213 14.33 -3.15 4.18
CA LEU A 213 15.07 -4.40 4.42
C LEU A 213 15.84 -4.85 3.17
N ALA A 214 15.24 -4.75 2.00
CA ALA A 214 15.83 -5.20 0.75
C ALA A 214 16.92 -4.26 0.21
N ASN A 215 16.69 -2.94 0.23
CA ASN A 215 17.57 -1.96 -0.40
C ASN A 215 18.53 -1.32 0.60
N ASP A 216 18.02 -0.81 1.72
CA ASP A 216 18.83 -0.06 2.69
C ASP A 216 19.71 -1.02 3.51
N TYR A 217 19.17 -2.17 3.90
CA TYR A 217 19.87 -3.18 4.70
C TYR A 217 20.39 -4.37 3.89
N ASN A 218 20.18 -4.41 2.57
CA ASN A 218 20.63 -5.49 1.66
C ASN A 218 20.28 -6.91 2.14
N LYS A 219 19.13 -7.08 2.81
CA LYS A 219 18.65 -8.38 3.26
C LYS A 219 17.89 -9.08 2.13
N ARG A 220 17.93 -10.42 2.14
CA ARG A 220 17.09 -11.24 1.26
C ARG A 220 15.67 -11.25 1.82
N VAL A 221 14.76 -10.57 1.14
CA VAL A 221 13.35 -10.43 1.55
C VAL A 221 12.46 -11.17 0.55
N MET A 222 11.51 -11.94 1.07
CA MET A 222 10.42 -12.53 0.31
C MET A 222 9.09 -12.08 0.89
N ILE A 223 8.25 -11.50 0.05
CA ILE A 223 6.88 -11.10 0.37
C ILE A 223 5.95 -12.18 -0.16
N VAL A 224 5.18 -12.78 0.74
CA VAL A 224 4.07 -13.66 0.38
C VAL A 224 2.82 -12.80 0.31
N ASP A 225 2.36 -12.52 -0.90
CA ASP A 225 1.24 -11.60 -1.17
C ASP A 225 0.00 -12.39 -1.58
N THR A 226 -1.01 -12.40 -0.71
CA THR A 226 -2.26 -13.15 -0.92
C THR A 226 -3.28 -12.40 -1.73
N SER A 227 -3.21 -11.07 -1.72
CA SER A 227 -4.25 -10.19 -2.26
C SER A 227 -3.71 -9.21 -3.28
N ASN A 228 -2.43 -9.34 -3.65
CA ASN A 228 -1.67 -8.40 -4.49
C ASN A 228 -1.67 -6.96 -3.95
N GLU A 229 -1.95 -6.76 -2.66
CA GLU A 229 -2.02 -5.42 -2.08
C GLU A 229 -0.63 -4.86 -1.79
N ILE A 230 0.39 -5.69 -1.56
CA ILE A 230 1.72 -5.23 -1.14
C ILE A 230 2.57 -4.92 -2.38
N GLY A 231 2.71 -5.90 -3.28
CA GLY A 231 3.54 -5.80 -4.46
C GLY A 231 2.83 -5.30 -5.72
N GLY A 232 1.52 -5.00 -5.64
CA GLY A 232 0.71 -4.61 -6.79
C GLY A 232 0.26 -5.82 -7.62
N ASP A 233 -0.48 -5.54 -8.70
CA ASP A 233 -0.98 -6.57 -9.63
C ASP A 233 0.00 -6.85 -10.80
N GLY A 234 -0.30 -7.88 -11.58
CA GLY A 234 0.54 -8.36 -12.70
C GLY A 234 1.70 -9.23 -12.24
N ASP A 235 2.57 -9.66 -13.16
CA ASP A 235 3.71 -10.54 -12.87
C ASP A 235 4.90 -9.77 -12.28
N ILE A 236 5.07 -8.51 -12.68
CA ILE A 236 6.19 -7.66 -12.30
C ILE A 236 5.78 -6.82 -11.08
N PRO A 237 6.44 -6.98 -9.92
CA PRO A 237 6.08 -6.25 -8.72
C PRO A 237 6.39 -4.76 -8.84
N HIS A 238 5.64 -3.97 -8.10
CA HIS A 238 5.83 -2.53 -7.94
C HIS A 238 7.18 -2.18 -7.32
N ALA A 239 7.85 -1.11 -7.80
CA ALA A 239 9.15 -0.67 -7.31
C ALA A 239 9.18 -0.31 -5.80
N GLY A 240 8.01 0.03 -5.26
CA GLY A 240 7.80 0.34 -3.84
C GLY A 240 8.16 -0.78 -2.86
N ILE A 241 8.34 -2.05 -3.27
CA ILE A 241 8.90 -3.11 -2.40
C ILE A 241 10.44 -3.23 -2.51
N GLY A 242 11.08 -2.39 -3.33
CA GLY A 242 12.51 -2.46 -3.61
C GLY A 242 12.91 -3.77 -4.29
N ASN A 243 14.07 -4.29 -3.92
CA ASN A 243 14.62 -5.56 -4.43
C ASN A 243 14.00 -6.79 -3.75
N ALA A 244 12.95 -6.62 -2.94
CA ALA A 244 12.26 -7.74 -2.32
C ALA A 244 11.62 -8.64 -3.40
N ARG A 245 11.73 -9.96 -3.23
CA ARG A 245 11.05 -10.92 -4.10
C ARG A 245 9.60 -11.02 -3.68
N ARG A 246 8.70 -11.26 -4.64
CA ARG A 246 7.28 -11.50 -4.38
C ARG A 246 6.90 -12.92 -4.79
N MET A 247 6.07 -13.53 -3.95
CA MET A 247 5.40 -14.80 -4.20
C MET A 247 3.90 -14.54 -4.11
N GLN A 248 3.17 -14.82 -5.20
CA GLN A 248 1.72 -14.66 -5.24
C GLN A 248 1.05 -15.96 -4.81
N VAL A 249 0.08 -15.86 -3.91
CA VAL A 249 -0.70 -17.00 -3.44
C VAL A 249 -1.95 -17.12 -4.31
N PRO A 250 -2.21 -18.26 -4.99
CA PRO A 250 -3.35 -18.41 -5.88
C PRO A 250 -4.71 -18.37 -5.17
N ASP A 251 -4.77 -18.89 -3.94
CA ASP A 251 -5.98 -18.92 -3.11
C ASP A 251 -5.60 -18.59 -1.67
N SER A 252 -6.20 -17.55 -1.11
CA SER A 252 -5.94 -17.10 0.26
C SER A 252 -6.23 -18.20 1.29
N ASN A 253 -7.20 -19.09 1.03
CA ASN A 253 -7.54 -20.19 1.93
C ASN A 253 -6.45 -21.27 1.96
N ARG A 254 -5.61 -21.33 0.92
CA ARG A 254 -4.54 -22.32 0.75
C ARG A 254 -3.15 -21.73 1.00
N GLN A 255 -3.08 -20.57 1.67
CA GLN A 255 -1.80 -19.88 1.94
C GLN A 255 -0.78 -20.77 2.66
N HIS A 256 -1.22 -21.68 3.52
CA HIS A 256 -0.34 -22.57 4.29
C HIS A 256 0.38 -23.63 3.42
N GLU A 257 0.00 -23.76 2.15
CA GLU A 257 0.59 -24.71 1.20
C GLU A 257 1.76 -24.12 0.40
N VAL A 258 2.04 -22.82 0.57
CA VAL A 258 3.02 -22.03 -0.19
C VAL A 258 4.26 -21.73 0.63
#